data_AF-E4XKD5-F1
#
_entry.id   AF-E4XKD5-F1
#
_cell.length_a   1.000
_cell.length_b   1.000
_cell.length_c   1.000
_cell.angle_alpha   90.00
_cell.angle_beta   90.00
_cell.angle_gamma   90.00
#
_symmetry.space_group_name_H-M   'P 1'
#
loop_
_entity.id
_entity.type
_entity.pdbx_description
1 polymer ?
#
loop_
_entity_poly.entity_id
_entity_poly.type
_entity_poly.pdbx_seq_one_letter_code
_entity_poly.pdbx_strand_id
1 'polypeptide(L)'
;MRLASFLFALSSADILGYSFNDNCPEEYRGRENACVRQCSSDYDFCKNNCSGNSFCENNCSRDMFDCGNSCPCHTECFAGCIGCENQVCGVCFFPDENEDHNTCVLAADRSYVNCLTNCESTGLCNTQCLEAYQAEIRSCPCGAECPNGCPCNNGYEGCPADTSLTIIGDSYFVLERVTLRLSNTDTVYKPTWEIPDRFVYDSGTALLKGQQFILGGLTNLTQIAILKDCSVEMQSQKLEIGFSQHYGDMTILNEKSYLCFSTSVSKWARCETFDGETVEVIEGRSDYGHYFGSLGHFENELYAFGGWNYSSPQASTNYMEKKSLTGSWEEFGTFPSEVFIERAATVQVPQGFLVIGGLTDAGTLSSIWLFDGKWVRTARIYCL
;
A
#
# COMPACT_ATOMS: atom_id res chain seq x y z
N MET A 1 -0.66 -43.97 -48.58
CA MET A 1 -0.95 -44.39 -47.19
C MET A 1 -0.78 -43.16 -46.31
N ARG A 2 -1.86 -42.77 -45.62
CA ARG A 2 -1.98 -41.70 -44.60
C ARG A 2 -1.72 -40.25 -45.05
N LEU A 3 -2.80 -39.60 -45.51
CA LEU A 3 -3.00 -38.15 -45.37
C LEU A 3 -3.34 -37.88 -43.90
N ALA A 4 -2.50 -37.12 -43.21
CA ALA A 4 -2.78 -36.65 -41.85
C ALA A 4 -3.64 -35.39 -41.93
N SER A 5 -4.88 -35.49 -41.46
CA SER A 5 -5.75 -34.34 -41.23
C SER A 5 -5.21 -33.53 -40.05
N PHE A 6 -4.74 -32.32 -40.31
CA PHE A 6 -4.53 -31.30 -39.27
C PHE A 6 -5.84 -30.53 -39.11
N LEU A 7 -6.57 -30.86 -38.04
CA LEU A 7 -7.65 -30.02 -37.51
C LEU A 7 -6.98 -28.91 -36.70
N PHE A 8 -6.92 -27.70 -37.25
CA PHE A 8 -6.63 -26.51 -36.46
C PHE A 8 -7.88 -26.17 -35.65
N ALA A 9 -7.74 -26.18 -34.32
CA ALA A 9 -8.71 -25.56 -33.43
C ALA A 9 -8.58 -24.05 -33.58
N LEU A 10 -9.42 -23.44 -34.41
CA LEU A 10 -9.60 -22.00 -34.44
C LEU A 10 -10.26 -21.60 -33.12
N SER A 11 -9.60 -20.71 -32.37
CA SER A 11 -10.27 -20.00 -31.28
C SER A 11 -11.36 -19.11 -31.89
N SER A 12 -12.44 -18.90 -31.15
CA SER A 12 -13.62 -18.14 -31.57
C SER A 12 -13.36 -16.67 -31.95
N ALA A 13 -12.14 -16.15 -31.77
CA ALA A 13 -11.73 -14.78 -32.06
C ALA A 13 -11.42 -14.53 -33.55
N ASP A 14 -10.94 -15.53 -34.30
CA ASP A 14 -10.49 -15.34 -35.70
C ASP A 14 -11.65 -15.11 -36.69
N ILE A 15 -12.90 -15.30 -36.28
CA ILE A 15 -14.07 -15.28 -37.16
C ILE A 15 -14.67 -13.86 -37.30
N LEU A 16 -14.26 -12.89 -36.45
CA LEU A 16 -14.96 -11.60 -36.32
C LEU A 16 -14.12 -10.34 -36.64
N GLY A 17 -12.85 -10.49 -37.04
CA GLY A 17 -12.10 -9.41 -37.71
C GLY A 17 -11.50 -8.32 -36.80
N TYR A 18 -11.53 -8.46 -35.48
CA TYR A 18 -10.76 -7.63 -34.55
C TYR A 18 -9.39 -8.25 -34.26
N SER A 19 -8.36 -7.42 -34.03
CA SER A 19 -7.00 -7.86 -33.74
C SER A 19 -6.88 -8.32 -32.29
N PHE A 20 -6.26 -9.47 -32.05
CA PHE A 20 -5.92 -9.97 -30.71
C PHE A 20 -4.44 -9.72 -30.41
N ASN A 21 -4.11 -9.33 -29.18
CA ASN A 21 -2.74 -9.21 -28.72
C ASN A 21 -2.23 -10.55 -28.16
N ASP A 22 -1.44 -11.29 -28.95
CA ASP A 22 -0.84 -12.57 -28.53
C ASP A 22 0.08 -12.47 -27.30
N ASN A 23 0.56 -11.27 -26.97
CA ASN A 23 1.41 -11.03 -25.79
C ASN A 23 0.63 -10.52 -24.58
N CYS A 24 -0.70 -10.54 -24.61
CA CYS A 24 -1.51 -10.10 -23.48
C CYS A 24 -1.27 -10.99 -22.25
N PRO A 25 -1.19 -10.43 -21.02
CA PRO A 25 -1.04 -11.23 -19.81
C PRO A 25 -2.11 -12.32 -19.68
N GLU A 26 -1.68 -13.54 -19.34
CA GLU A 26 -2.56 -14.73 -19.31
C GLU A 26 -3.73 -14.58 -18.32
N GLU A 27 -3.54 -13.80 -17.26
CA GLU A 27 -4.56 -13.46 -16.27
C GLU A 27 -5.80 -12.76 -16.85
N TYR A 28 -5.68 -12.03 -17.97
CA TYR A 28 -6.80 -11.34 -18.61
C TYR A 28 -7.58 -12.20 -19.60
N ARG A 29 -7.11 -13.43 -19.89
CA ARG A 29 -7.71 -14.31 -20.89
C ARG A 29 -9.13 -14.74 -20.51
N GLY A 30 -9.40 -14.95 -19.21
CA GLY A 30 -10.77 -15.24 -18.74
C GLY A 30 -11.73 -14.08 -19.01
N ARG A 31 -11.25 -12.85 -18.81
CA ARG A 31 -12.02 -11.61 -19.01
C ARG A 31 -12.27 -11.33 -20.48
N GLU A 32 -11.26 -11.48 -21.34
CA GLU A 32 -11.39 -11.41 -22.80
C GLU A 32 -12.49 -12.36 -23.31
N ASN A 33 -12.41 -13.64 -22.95
CA ASN A 33 -13.39 -14.63 -23.38
C ASN A 33 -14.82 -14.32 -22.89
N ALA A 34 -14.98 -13.74 -21.71
CA ALA A 34 -16.29 -13.32 -21.23
C ALA A 34 -16.82 -12.11 -22.00
N CYS A 35 -15.98 -11.12 -22.27
CA CYS A 35 -16.33 -9.94 -23.03
C CYS A 35 -16.76 -10.29 -24.46
N VAL A 36 -15.96 -11.08 -25.18
CA VAL A 36 -16.28 -11.51 -26.55
C VAL A 36 -17.57 -12.33 -26.61
N ARG A 37 -17.82 -13.18 -25.61
CA ARG A 37 -19.09 -13.92 -25.49
C ARG A 37 -20.27 -12.99 -25.26
N GLN A 38 -20.10 -11.96 -24.42
CA GLN A 38 -21.14 -10.95 -24.19
C GLN A 38 -21.45 -10.18 -25.48
N CYS A 39 -20.42 -9.69 -26.18
CA CYS A 39 -20.59 -9.00 -27.47
C CYS A 39 -21.34 -9.88 -28.49
N SER A 40 -21.04 -11.18 -28.53
CA SER A 40 -21.73 -12.13 -29.41
C SER A 40 -23.21 -12.32 -29.03
N SER A 41 -23.49 -12.42 -27.74
CA SER A 41 -24.86 -12.51 -27.22
C SER A 41 -25.67 -11.24 -27.54
N ASP A 42 -25.09 -10.07 -27.37
CA ASP A 42 -25.73 -8.79 -27.65
C ASP A 42 -26.00 -8.60 -29.14
N TYR A 43 -25.06 -9.03 -29.99
CA TYR A 43 -25.26 -9.07 -31.44
C TYR A 43 -26.45 -9.96 -31.84
N ASP A 44 -26.51 -11.19 -31.32
CA ASP A 44 -27.60 -12.12 -31.62
C ASP A 44 -28.96 -11.56 -31.15
N PHE A 45 -29.00 -10.97 -29.96
CA PHE A 45 -30.19 -10.29 -29.45
C PHE A 45 -30.61 -9.11 -30.34
N CYS A 46 -29.68 -8.25 -30.73
CA CYS A 46 -29.93 -7.11 -31.61
C CYS A 46 -30.50 -7.58 -32.96
N LYS A 47 -29.84 -8.55 -33.59
CA LYS A 47 -30.22 -9.08 -34.90
C LYS A 47 -31.61 -9.71 -34.90
N ASN A 48 -31.94 -10.48 -33.85
CA ASN A 48 -33.27 -11.10 -33.72
C ASN A 48 -34.40 -10.06 -33.61
N ASN A 49 -34.10 -8.85 -33.11
CA ASN A 49 -35.07 -7.76 -33.00
C ASN A 49 -35.15 -6.87 -34.26
N CYS A 50 -34.24 -7.03 -35.23
CA CYS A 50 -34.22 -6.19 -36.43
C CYS A 50 -35.31 -6.52 -37.47
N SER A 51 -36.00 -7.65 -37.36
CA SER A 51 -37.09 -8.04 -38.28
C SER A 51 -36.72 -7.95 -39.77
N GLY A 52 -35.46 -8.22 -40.14
CA GLY A 52 -34.96 -8.14 -41.52
C GLY A 52 -34.64 -6.72 -42.02
N ASN A 53 -34.65 -5.70 -41.15
CA ASN A 53 -34.26 -4.34 -41.51
C ASN A 53 -32.73 -4.26 -41.69
N SER A 54 -32.27 -4.10 -42.93
CA SER A 54 -30.84 -4.08 -43.24
C SER A 54 -30.06 -2.93 -42.59
N PHE A 55 -30.69 -1.79 -42.29
CA PHE A 55 -30.03 -0.71 -41.55
C PHE A 55 -29.81 -1.07 -40.08
N CYS A 56 -30.80 -1.71 -39.46
CA CYS A 56 -30.69 -2.25 -38.10
C CYS A 56 -29.61 -3.34 -38.01
N GLU A 57 -29.62 -4.31 -38.93
CA GLU A 57 -28.63 -5.40 -38.94
C GLU A 57 -27.18 -4.90 -39.14
N ASN A 58 -27.01 -3.87 -39.98
CA ASN A 58 -25.71 -3.21 -40.15
C ASN A 58 -25.26 -2.49 -38.87
N ASN A 59 -26.17 -1.85 -38.13
CA ASN A 59 -25.83 -1.24 -36.84
C ASN A 59 -25.44 -2.31 -35.81
N CYS A 60 -26.20 -3.41 -35.68
CA CYS A 60 -25.82 -4.52 -34.79
C CYS A 60 -24.41 -5.04 -35.12
N SER A 61 -24.08 -5.16 -36.40
CA SER A 61 -22.76 -5.64 -36.84
C SER A 61 -21.64 -4.65 -36.50
N ARG A 62 -21.92 -3.35 -36.53
CA ARG A 62 -20.98 -2.31 -36.09
C ARG A 62 -20.80 -2.34 -34.58
N ASP A 63 -21.89 -2.40 -33.83
CA ASP A 63 -21.87 -2.46 -32.36
C ASP A 63 -21.10 -3.70 -31.87
N MET A 64 -21.24 -4.84 -32.56
CA MET A 64 -20.46 -6.05 -32.28
C MET A 64 -18.95 -5.83 -32.46
N PHE A 65 -18.55 -5.13 -33.52
CA PHE A 65 -17.15 -4.85 -33.82
C PHE A 65 -16.55 -3.87 -32.82
N ASP A 66 -17.29 -2.80 -32.50
CA ASP A 66 -16.89 -1.82 -31.49
C ASP A 66 -16.75 -2.49 -30.12
N CYS A 67 -17.73 -3.30 -29.72
CA CYS A 67 -17.67 -4.10 -28.48
C CYS A 67 -16.44 -5.01 -28.41
N GLY A 68 -16.16 -5.75 -29.49
CA GLY A 68 -15.00 -6.63 -29.57
C GLY A 68 -13.67 -5.88 -29.47
N ASN A 69 -13.55 -4.70 -30.08
CA ASN A 69 -12.34 -3.87 -29.97
C ASN A 69 -12.13 -3.30 -28.56
N SER A 70 -13.23 -3.00 -27.85
CA SER A 70 -13.19 -2.54 -26.48
C SER A 70 -12.85 -3.67 -25.49
N CYS A 71 -12.89 -4.94 -25.88
CA CYS A 71 -12.57 -6.04 -24.98
C CYS A 71 -11.07 -6.06 -24.60
N PRO A 72 -10.72 -6.57 -23.40
CA PRO A 72 -9.33 -6.73 -22.98
C PRO A 72 -8.55 -7.57 -23.98
N CYS A 73 -7.29 -7.23 -24.20
CA CYS A 73 -6.39 -7.84 -25.17
C CYS A 73 -6.74 -7.53 -26.65
N HIS A 74 -7.66 -6.60 -26.91
CA HIS A 74 -7.99 -6.11 -28.25
C HIS A 74 -7.57 -4.65 -28.46
N THR A 75 -7.95 -4.07 -29.60
CA THR A 75 -7.42 -2.81 -30.13
C THR A 75 -7.47 -1.65 -29.12
N GLU A 76 -8.57 -1.48 -28.37
CA GLU A 76 -8.74 -0.36 -27.44
C GLU A 76 -8.23 -0.69 -26.03
N CYS A 77 -8.13 -1.97 -25.69
CA CYS A 77 -7.63 -2.46 -24.41
C CYS A 77 -6.46 -3.43 -24.61
N PHE A 78 -5.44 -2.97 -25.33
CA PHE A 78 -4.35 -3.81 -25.83
C PHE A 78 -3.53 -4.48 -24.71
N ALA A 79 -3.38 -3.79 -23.58
CA ALA A 79 -2.67 -4.28 -22.39
C ALA A 79 -3.58 -5.08 -21.42
N GLY A 80 -4.71 -5.61 -21.90
CA GLY A 80 -5.71 -6.25 -21.06
C GLY A 80 -6.49 -5.22 -20.25
N CYS A 81 -6.60 -5.39 -18.94
CA CYS A 81 -7.37 -4.49 -18.09
C CYS A 81 -6.58 -3.28 -17.53
N ILE A 82 -5.28 -3.17 -17.83
CA ILE A 82 -4.46 -2.05 -17.40
C ILE A 82 -4.90 -0.77 -18.15
N GLY A 83 -5.53 0.16 -17.44
CA GLY A 83 -6.03 1.42 -18.01
C GLY A 83 -7.18 1.26 -19.01
N CYS A 84 -7.88 0.13 -18.98
CA CYS A 84 -9.01 -0.17 -19.86
C CYS A 84 -10.34 0.21 -19.18
N GLU A 85 -11.19 0.99 -19.86
CA GLU A 85 -12.50 1.42 -19.32
C GLU A 85 -13.63 0.41 -19.59
N ASN A 86 -13.33 -0.76 -20.14
CA ASN A 86 -14.35 -1.79 -20.40
C ASN A 86 -14.94 -2.33 -19.09
N GLN A 87 -16.26 -2.52 -19.06
CA GLN A 87 -16.98 -3.03 -17.89
C GLN A 87 -16.50 -4.40 -17.41
N VAL A 88 -15.97 -5.24 -18.30
CA VAL A 88 -15.38 -6.55 -17.94
C VAL A 88 -14.12 -6.42 -17.08
N CYS A 89 -13.45 -5.26 -17.15
CA CYS A 89 -12.32 -4.92 -16.29
C CYS A 89 -12.76 -4.31 -14.96
N GLY A 90 -14.06 -4.14 -14.76
CA GLY A 90 -14.62 -3.73 -13.48
C GLY A 90 -14.30 -4.74 -12.38
N VAL A 91 -14.10 -4.21 -11.18
CA VAL A 91 -13.80 -4.96 -9.96
C VAL A 91 -14.85 -6.06 -9.68
N CYS A 92 -16.11 -5.79 -10.03
CA CYS A 92 -17.24 -6.66 -9.74
C CYS A 92 -17.78 -7.47 -10.91
N PHE A 93 -17.09 -7.48 -12.06
CA PHE A 93 -17.56 -8.28 -13.19
C PHE A 93 -17.51 -9.79 -12.88
N PHE A 94 -16.48 -10.22 -12.15
CA PHE A 94 -16.40 -11.56 -11.55
C PHE A 94 -16.39 -11.42 -10.02
N PRO A 95 -17.57 -11.47 -9.37
CA PRO A 95 -17.66 -11.32 -7.92
C PRO A 95 -16.78 -12.31 -7.15
N ASP A 96 -16.63 -13.55 -7.64
CA ASP A 96 -15.83 -14.60 -7.01
C ASP A 96 -14.32 -14.29 -7.00
N GLU A 97 -13.84 -13.36 -7.82
CA GLU A 97 -12.45 -12.87 -7.80
C GLU A 97 -12.25 -11.74 -6.77
N ASN A 98 -13.33 -11.18 -6.23
CA ASN A 98 -13.27 -10.09 -5.27
C ASN A 98 -13.21 -10.63 -3.83
N GLU A 99 -12.11 -10.34 -3.12
CA GLU A 99 -11.88 -10.83 -1.75
C GLU A 99 -12.90 -10.29 -0.75
N ASP A 100 -13.32 -9.02 -0.90
CA ASP A 100 -14.32 -8.40 -0.02
C ASP A 100 -15.71 -9.06 -0.21
N HIS A 101 -16.07 -9.36 -1.46
CA HIS A 101 -17.28 -10.13 -1.80
C HIS A 101 -17.23 -11.51 -1.15
N ASN A 102 -16.15 -12.26 -1.37
CA ASN A 102 -15.99 -13.61 -0.83
C ASN A 102 -16.05 -13.62 0.70
N THR A 103 -15.39 -12.65 1.35
CA THR A 103 -15.40 -12.51 2.81
C THR A 103 -16.82 -12.22 3.32
N CYS A 104 -17.55 -11.35 2.64
CA CYS A 104 -18.93 -11.04 2.97
C CYS A 104 -19.86 -12.25 2.81
N VAL A 105 -19.78 -12.95 1.67
CA VAL A 105 -20.59 -14.15 1.40
C VAL A 105 -20.32 -15.24 2.44
N LEU A 106 -19.05 -15.46 2.81
CA LEU A 106 -18.69 -16.41 3.88
C LEU A 106 -19.20 -16.00 5.26
N ALA A 107 -19.30 -14.69 5.55
CA ALA A 107 -19.95 -14.20 6.76
C ALA A 107 -21.46 -14.47 6.72
N ALA A 108 -22.11 -14.17 5.60
CA ALA A 108 -23.54 -14.41 5.40
C ALA A 108 -23.89 -15.90 5.50
N ASP A 109 -23.07 -16.79 4.92
CA ASP A 109 -23.24 -18.24 5.02
C ASP A 109 -23.18 -18.71 6.48
N ARG A 110 -22.22 -18.18 7.27
CA ARG A 110 -22.11 -18.49 8.70
C ARG A 110 -23.33 -18.00 9.48
N SER A 111 -23.79 -16.78 9.21
CA SER A 111 -25.00 -16.20 9.80
C SER A 111 -26.23 -17.05 9.49
N TYR A 112 -26.36 -17.49 8.23
CA TYR A 112 -27.46 -18.33 7.77
C TYR A 112 -27.48 -19.71 8.43
N VAL A 113 -26.34 -20.41 8.44
CA VAL A 113 -26.21 -21.72 9.11
C VAL A 113 -26.52 -21.59 10.61
N ASN A 114 -25.98 -20.56 11.27
CA ASN A 114 -26.28 -20.32 12.68
C ASN A 114 -27.77 -20.05 12.92
N CYS A 115 -28.43 -19.28 12.05
CA CYS A 115 -29.87 -19.03 12.11
C CYS A 115 -30.66 -20.35 12.01
N LEU A 116 -30.35 -21.19 11.01
CA LEU A 116 -31.01 -22.49 10.83
C LEU A 116 -30.81 -23.44 12.01
N THR A 117 -29.62 -23.46 12.62
CA THR A 117 -29.37 -24.31 13.80
C THR A 117 -30.17 -23.90 15.03
N ASN A 118 -30.55 -22.62 15.13
CA ASN A 118 -31.35 -22.09 16.23
C ASN A 118 -32.85 -22.04 15.91
N CYS A 119 -33.26 -22.43 14.69
CA CYS A 119 -34.66 -22.53 14.34
C CYS A 119 -35.29 -23.82 14.88
N GLU A 120 -36.37 -23.69 15.65
CA GLU A 120 -37.22 -24.82 16.07
C GLU A 120 -38.04 -25.38 14.89
N SER A 121 -37.40 -25.88 13.83
CA SER A 121 -38.01 -26.67 12.73
C SER A 121 -39.39 -26.20 12.21
N THR A 122 -39.67 -24.90 12.28
CA THR A 122 -40.90 -24.29 11.75
C THR A 122 -40.63 -23.69 10.39
N GLY A 123 -41.56 -23.86 9.44
CA GLY A 123 -41.40 -23.33 8.08
C GLY A 123 -41.20 -21.80 8.05
N LEU A 124 -41.78 -21.07 9.02
CA LEU A 124 -41.64 -19.62 9.12
C LEU A 124 -40.21 -19.19 9.49
N CYS A 125 -39.57 -19.90 10.43
CA CYS A 125 -38.22 -19.58 10.89
C CYS A 125 -37.19 -19.78 9.76
N ASN A 126 -37.31 -20.88 9.01
CA ASN A 126 -36.43 -21.15 7.87
C ASN A 126 -36.55 -20.08 6.78
N THR A 127 -37.77 -19.60 6.51
CA THR A 127 -38.00 -18.51 5.55
C THR A 127 -37.36 -17.21 6.02
N GLN A 128 -37.48 -16.86 7.31
CA GLN A 128 -36.86 -15.65 7.86
C GLN A 128 -35.33 -15.71 7.79
N CYS A 129 -34.71 -16.86 8.07
CA CYS A 129 -33.27 -17.03 7.90
C CYS A 129 -32.85 -16.82 6.44
N LEU A 130 -33.63 -17.35 5.49
CA LEU A 130 -33.33 -17.20 4.07
C LEU A 130 -33.48 -15.74 3.60
N GLU A 131 -34.52 -15.04 4.06
CA GLU A 131 -34.72 -13.63 3.76
C GLU A 131 -33.57 -12.77 4.29
N ALA A 132 -33.11 -13.03 5.53
CA ALA A 132 -31.97 -12.35 6.12
C ALA A 132 -30.67 -12.61 5.33
N TYR A 133 -30.42 -13.87 4.98
CA TYR A 133 -29.27 -14.25 4.17
C TYR A 133 -29.28 -13.54 2.80
N GLN A 134 -30.43 -13.51 2.11
CA GLN A 134 -30.55 -12.83 0.83
C GLN A 134 -30.34 -11.32 0.95
N ALA A 135 -30.78 -10.70 2.04
CA ALA A 135 -30.52 -9.29 2.30
C ALA A 135 -29.02 -9.02 2.50
N GLU A 136 -28.32 -9.89 3.23
CA GLU A 136 -26.87 -9.78 3.47
C GLU A 136 -26.06 -9.98 2.17
N ILE A 137 -26.41 -10.99 1.36
CA ILE A 137 -25.77 -11.20 0.05
C ILE A 137 -25.99 -10.01 -0.90
N ARG A 138 -27.17 -9.38 -0.85
CA ARG A 138 -27.46 -8.19 -1.65
C ARG A 138 -26.65 -6.97 -1.21
N SER A 139 -26.34 -6.85 0.08
CA SER A 139 -25.54 -5.74 0.63
C SER A 139 -24.03 -5.96 0.54
N CYS A 140 -23.58 -7.19 0.29
CA CYS A 140 -22.18 -7.50 0.05
C CYS A 140 -21.57 -6.66 -1.10
N PRO A 141 -20.25 -6.41 -1.07
CA PRO A 141 -19.52 -5.87 -2.22
C PRO A 141 -19.81 -6.69 -3.48
N CYS A 142 -19.98 -6.05 -4.63
CA CYS A 142 -20.43 -6.67 -5.87
C CYS A 142 -21.85 -7.26 -5.84
N GLY A 143 -22.62 -7.03 -4.76
CA GLY A 143 -24.04 -7.36 -4.64
C GLY A 143 -24.95 -6.27 -5.22
N ALA A 144 -26.25 -6.54 -5.24
CA ALA A 144 -27.25 -5.65 -5.85
C ALA A 144 -27.31 -4.24 -5.22
N GLU A 145 -26.95 -4.09 -3.95
CA GLU A 145 -26.94 -2.82 -3.22
C GLU A 145 -25.53 -2.21 -3.14
N CYS A 146 -24.51 -2.92 -3.62
CA CYS A 146 -23.15 -2.42 -3.79
C CYS A 146 -22.49 -2.94 -5.08
N PRO A 147 -23.01 -2.56 -6.27
CA PRO A 147 -22.62 -3.17 -7.54
C PRO A 147 -21.18 -2.85 -7.98
N ASN A 148 -20.57 -1.80 -7.41
CA ASN A 148 -19.21 -1.38 -7.74
C ASN A 148 -18.15 -1.91 -6.76
N GLY A 149 -18.57 -2.68 -5.76
CA GLY A 149 -17.66 -3.16 -4.71
C GLY A 149 -17.31 -2.08 -3.70
N CYS A 150 -16.32 -2.34 -2.85
CA CYS A 150 -15.91 -1.39 -1.83
C CYS A 150 -15.21 -0.15 -2.42
N PRO A 151 -15.41 1.05 -1.84
CA PRO A 151 -16.22 1.34 -0.65
C PRO A 151 -17.74 1.38 -0.92
N CYS A 152 -18.53 0.70 -0.08
CA CYS A 152 -19.98 0.64 -0.19
C CYS A 152 -20.67 1.70 0.71
N ASN A 153 -21.54 2.53 0.12
CA ASN A 153 -22.30 3.55 0.86
C ASN A 153 -23.54 3.00 1.59
N ASN A 154 -23.75 1.67 1.56
CA ASN A 154 -24.90 1.00 2.18
C ASN A 154 -24.69 0.65 3.67
N GLY A 155 -23.55 1.07 4.25
CA GLY A 155 -23.24 0.81 5.66
C GLY A 155 -22.63 -0.57 5.94
N TYR A 156 -22.17 -1.30 4.91
CA TYR A 156 -21.39 -2.51 5.11
C TYR A 156 -20.04 -2.18 5.78
N GLU A 157 -19.89 -2.52 7.06
CA GLU A 157 -18.69 -2.24 7.86
C GLU A 157 -17.47 -3.10 7.47
N GLY A 158 -17.66 -4.14 6.66
CA GLY A 158 -16.58 -5.03 6.22
C GLY A 158 -15.75 -4.51 5.05
N CYS A 159 -16.10 -3.35 4.47
CA CYS A 159 -15.23 -2.72 3.49
C CYS A 159 -13.92 -2.27 4.17
N PRO A 160 -12.75 -2.54 3.56
CA PRO A 160 -11.50 -1.99 4.06
C PRO A 160 -11.65 -0.47 4.17
N ALA A 161 -11.21 0.11 5.29
CA ALA A 161 -11.08 1.56 5.38
C ALA A 161 -10.25 2.02 4.18
N ASP A 162 -10.60 3.17 3.61
CA ASP A 162 -9.95 3.77 2.46
C ASP A 162 -8.46 4.03 2.80
N THR A 163 -7.63 3.00 2.61
CA THR A 163 -6.27 2.99 3.12
C THR A 163 -5.42 3.59 2.03
N SER A 164 -4.97 4.81 2.25
CA SER A 164 -4.14 5.52 1.29
C SER A 164 -2.76 5.81 1.86
N LEU A 165 -1.72 5.44 1.12
CA LEU A 165 -0.36 5.84 1.44
C LEU A 165 -0.13 7.25 0.91
N THR A 166 0.19 8.19 1.79
CA THR A 166 0.62 9.54 1.39
C THR A 166 2.14 9.62 1.46
N ILE A 167 2.76 9.88 0.32
CA ILE A 167 4.20 10.11 0.19
C ILE A 167 4.41 11.61 0.09
N ILE A 168 5.19 12.17 1.01
CA ILE A 168 5.61 13.57 0.98
C ILE A 168 7.14 13.59 0.96
N GLY A 169 7.70 14.22 -0.06
CA GLY A 169 9.14 14.37 -0.27
C GLY A 169 9.49 15.80 -0.62
N ASP A 170 10.64 16.24 -0.14
CA ASP A 170 11.21 17.55 -0.42
C ASP A 170 12.73 17.39 -0.55
N SER A 171 13.37 18.29 -1.29
CA SER A 171 14.79 18.23 -1.60
C SER A 171 15.48 19.55 -1.26
N TYR A 172 16.68 19.46 -0.69
CA TYR A 172 17.46 20.65 -0.38
C TYR A 172 18.00 21.32 -1.64
N PHE A 173 18.42 20.51 -2.62
CA PHE A 173 19.14 20.97 -3.82
C PHE A 173 18.22 21.24 -5.01
N VAL A 174 17.00 20.68 -5.00
CA VAL A 174 16.03 20.82 -6.08
C VAL A 174 14.71 21.28 -5.47
N LEU A 175 14.05 22.26 -6.07
CA LEU A 175 12.68 22.66 -5.69
C LEU A 175 11.65 21.62 -6.22
N GLU A 176 11.99 20.34 -6.14
CA GLU A 176 11.11 19.25 -6.54
C GLU A 176 10.45 18.72 -5.27
N ARG A 177 9.14 18.95 -5.20
CA ARG A 177 8.28 18.51 -4.10
C ARG A 177 7.41 17.37 -4.61
N VAL A 178 7.40 16.29 -3.87
CA VAL A 178 6.60 15.10 -4.20
C VAL A 178 5.50 15.03 -3.17
N THR A 179 4.24 15.15 -3.61
CA THR A 179 3.09 14.76 -2.82
C THR A 179 2.32 13.74 -3.65
N LEU A 180 2.33 12.48 -3.24
CA LEU A 180 1.60 11.41 -3.91
C LEU A 180 0.65 10.77 -2.90
N ARG A 181 -0.59 10.55 -3.31
CA ARG A 181 -1.51 9.69 -2.57
C ARG A 181 -1.76 8.45 -3.42
N LEU A 182 -1.42 7.29 -2.87
CA LEU A 182 -1.66 5.97 -3.46
C LEU A 182 -2.87 5.40 -2.75
N SER A 183 -3.96 5.16 -3.48
CA SER A 183 -5.08 4.37 -2.99
C SER A 183 -4.84 2.88 -3.24
N ASN A 184 -5.62 2.04 -2.58
CA ASN A 184 -5.76 0.62 -2.88
C ASN A 184 -6.29 0.30 -4.30
N THR A 185 -6.70 1.32 -5.07
CA THR A 185 -7.14 1.21 -6.46
C THR A 185 -6.05 1.57 -7.48
N ASP A 186 -4.77 1.53 -7.06
CA ASP A 186 -3.60 1.92 -7.87
C ASP A 186 -3.68 3.32 -8.50
N THR A 187 -4.56 4.17 -7.98
CA THR A 187 -4.73 5.53 -8.48
C THR A 187 -3.73 6.45 -7.78
N VAL A 188 -2.86 7.06 -8.57
CA VAL A 188 -1.89 8.05 -8.09
C VAL A 188 -2.51 9.44 -8.17
N TYR A 189 -2.82 10.03 -7.02
CA TYR A 189 -3.23 11.43 -6.96
C TYR A 189 -2.00 12.33 -6.73
N LYS A 190 -1.87 13.37 -7.54
CA LYS A 190 -0.98 14.51 -7.29
C LYS A 190 -1.81 15.65 -6.71
N PRO A 191 -1.77 15.90 -5.40
CA PRO A 191 -2.55 16.98 -4.81
C PRO A 191 -2.10 18.34 -5.36
N THR A 192 -3.05 19.26 -5.52
CA THR A 192 -2.82 20.60 -6.07
C THR A 192 -2.33 21.61 -5.02
N TRP A 193 -2.20 21.20 -3.77
CA TRP A 193 -1.75 22.05 -2.68
C TRP A 193 -0.23 21.91 -2.53
N GLU A 194 0.43 23.01 -2.20
CA GLU A 194 1.87 23.06 -2.04
C GLU A 194 2.25 23.17 -0.55
N ILE A 195 3.18 22.33 -0.11
CA ILE A 195 3.91 22.54 1.14
C ILE A 195 4.91 23.70 0.97
N PRO A 196 5.22 24.46 2.03
CA PRO A 196 6.30 25.44 2.00
C PRO A 196 7.64 24.81 1.59
N ASP A 197 8.55 25.63 1.04
CA ASP A 197 9.88 25.18 0.63
C ASP A 197 10.67 24.54 1.78
N ARG A 198 11.22 23.34 1.52
CA ARG A 198 12.07 22.58 2.45
C ARG A 198 11.38 22.29 3.78
N PHE A 199 10.05 22.23 3.78
CA PHE A 199 9.26 22.10 4.99
C PHE A 199 9.44 20.72 5.63
N VAL A 200 9.41 19.65 4.82
CA VAL A 200 9.58 18.26 5.30
C VAL A 200 11.01 17.74 5.11
N TYR A 201 11.94 18.58 4.67
CA TYR A 201 13.31 18.16 4.40
C TYR A 201 14.03 17.68 5.67
N ASP A 202 14.46 16.42 5.66
CA ASP A 202 15.00 15.67 6.81
C ASP A 202 14.08 15.70 8.06
N SER A 203 12.76 15.83 7.87
CA SER A 203 11.78 15.74 8.96
C SER A 203 11.36 14.30 9.25
N GLY A 204 10.83 14.07 10.44
CA GLY A 204 10.21 12.82 10.83
C GLY A 204 8.71 12.83 10.58
N THR A 205 8.11 11.66 10.36
CA THR A 205 6.65 11.52 10.23
C THR A 205 6.11 10.45 11.19
N ALA A 206 4.96 10.72 11.80
CA ALA A 206 4.32 9.76 12.70
C ALA A 206 2.80 9.75 12.53
N LEU A 207 2.21 8.56 12.42
CA LEU A 207 0.76 8.38 12.51
C LEU A 207 0.41 8.06 13.97
N LEU A 208 -0.14 9.03 14.70
CA LEU A 208 -0.49 8.90 16.11
C LEU A 208 -1.94 9.33 16.31
N LYS A 209 -2.74 8.52 17.02
CA LYS A 209 -4.16 8.81 17.29
C LYS A 209 -4.97 9.16 16.03
N GLY A 210 -4.64 8.52 14.90
CA GLY A 210 -5.28 8.76 13.60
C GLY A 210 -4.88 10.06 12.90
N GLN A 211 -3.88 10.79 13.40
CA GLN A 211 -3.38 12.03 12.82
C GLN A 211 -1.95 11.85 12.30
N GLN A 212 -1.69 12.38 11.10
CA GLN A 212 -0.38 12.35 10.49
C GLN A 212 0.42 13.58 10.95
N PHE A 213 1.41 13.35 11.80
CA PHE A 213 2.32 14.38 12.28
C PHE A 213 3.58 14.47 11.42
N ILE A 214 4.11 15.70 11.34
CA ILE A 214 5.42 16.05 10.81
C ILE A 214 6.22 16.65 11.98
N LEU A 215 7.39 16.09 12.25
CA LEU A 215 8.18 16.35 13.45
C LEU A 215 9.59 16.78 13.07
N GLY A 216 10.02 17.96 13.54
CA GLY A 216 11.33 18.50 13.25
C GLY A 216 11.60 18.71 11.76
N GLY A 217 12.87 18.64 11.37
CA GLY A 217 13.35 18.94 10.02
C GLY A 217 14.53 19.90 10.04
N LEU A 218 15.36 19.89 9.00
CA LEU A 218 16.60 20.69 8.99
C LEU A 218 16.35 22.19 9.05
N THR A 219 15.23 22.66 8.50
CA THR A 219 14.82 24.07 8.49
C THR A 219 14.19 24.52 9.80
N ASN A 220 13.54 23.61 10.53
CA ASN A 220 12.93 23.87 11.82
C ASN A 220 12.97 22.62 12.69
N LEU A 221 14.04 22.47 13.47
CA LEU A 221 14.30 21.28 14.27
C LEU A 221 13.21 21.00 15.31
N THR A 222 12.46 22.01 15.76
CA THR A 222 11.51 21.85 16.87
C THR A 222 10.04 21.84 16.46
N GLN A 223 9.74 21.89 15.16
CA GLN A 223 8.36 21.94 14.70
C GLN A 223 7.60 20.65 15.03
N ILE A 224 6.30 20.85 15.30
CA ILE A 224 5.28 19.82 15.26
C ILE A 224 4.20 20.39 14.35
N ALA A 225 3.84 19.66 13.31
CA ALA A 225 2.76 20.03 12.41
C ALA A 225 1.87 18.82 12.13
N ILE A 226 0.62 19.07 11.78
CA ILE A 226 -0.34 18.05 11.39
C ILE A 226 -0.62 18.21 9.91
N LEU A 227 -0.53 17.10 9.17
CA LEU A 227 -1.06 17.01 7.82
C LEU A 227 -2.56 16.71 7.91
N LYS A 228 -3.39 17.70 7.55
CA LYS A 228 -4.85 17.59 7.60
C LYS A 228 -5.47 18.22 6.37
N ASP A 229 -6.43 17.51 5.76
CA ASP A 229 -7.26 18.02 4.66
C ASP A 229 -6.46 18.75 3.58
N CYS A 230 -5.40 18.09 3.07
CA CYS A 230 -4.52 18.67 2.04
C CYS A 230 -3.84 19.99 2.47
N SER A 231 -3.53 20.12 3.76
CA SER A 231 -2.83 21.28 4.31
C SER A 231 -1.95 20.88 5.48
N VAL A 232 -1.03 21.77 5.84
CA VAL A 232 -0.15 21.61 7.00
C VAL A 232 -0.54 22.63 8.06
N GLU A 233 -0.94 22.14 9.23
CA GLU A 233 -1.30 22.95 10.39
C GLU A 233 -0.17 22.91 11.43
N MET A 234 0.50 24.05 11.63
CA MET A 234 1.54 24.19 12.66
C MET A 234 0.92 24.13 14.05
N GLN A 235 1.50 23.31 14.93
CA GLN A 235 1.09 23.21 16.31
C GLN A 235 1.81 24.22 17.19
N SER A 236 1.18 24.60 18.31
CA SER A 236 1.79 25.47 19.32
C SER A 236 2.85 24.75 20.15
N GLN A 237 2.67 23.46 20.39
CA GLN A 237 3.64 22.59 21.03
C GLN A 237 4.87 22.41 20.15
N LYS A 238 6.04 22.26 20.79
CA LYS A 238 7.33 22.07 20.11
C LYS A 238 8.08 20.91 20.71
N LEU A 239 8.96 20.32 19.91
CA LEU A 239 9.98 19.40 20.40
C LEU A 239 10.97 20.15 21.30
N GLU A 240 11.43 19.49 22.36
CA GLU A 240 12.32 20.05 23.38
C GLU A 240 13.79 19.89 22.96
N ILE A 241 14.15 18.74 22.38
CA ILE A 241 15.49 18.51 21.84
C ILE A 241 15.59 19.03 20.41
N GLY A 242 14.59 18.71 19.60
CA GLY A 242 14.54 18.98 18.18
C GLY A 242 15.17 17.86 17.37
N PHE A 243 14.58 17.56 16.22
CA PHE A 243 14.86 16.39 15.41
C PHE A 243 15.17 16.75 13.96
N SER A 244 16.05 15.96 13.35
CA SER A 244 16.22 15.88 11.91
C SER A 244 16.85 14.54 11.56
N GLN A 245 16.33 13.87 10.51
CA GLN A 245 16.86 12.60 10.00
C GLN A 245 18.34 12.69 9.54
N HIS A 246 18.83 13.91 9.40
CA HIS A 246 20.22 14.17 9.14
C HIS A 246 21.13 13.74 10.30
N TYR A 247 20.66 13.89 11.54
CA TYR A 247 21.45 13.68 12.76
C TYR A 247 21.01 12.47 13.57
N GLY A 248 19.88 11.88 13.23
CA GLY A 248 19.28 10.79 13.97
C GLY A 248 18.21 10.10 13.16
N ASP A 249 17.43 9.25 13.82
CA ASP A 249 16.32 8.54 13.20
C ASP A 249 15.18 8.39 14.22
N MET A 250 14.01 7.97 13.73
CA MET A 250 12.83 7.83 14.56
C MET A 250 12.11 6.50 14.35
N THR A 251 11.37 6.09 15.37
CA THR A 251 10.48 4.93 15.30
C THR A 251 9.21 5.15 16.11
N ILE A 252 8.16 4.39 15.84
CA ILE A 252 6.90 4.47 16.59
C ILE A 252 6.78 3.20 17.44
N LEU A 253 6.65 3.37 18.75
CA LEU A 253 6.55 2.28 19.71
C LEU A 253 5.55 2.67 20.80
N ASN A 254 4.64 1.76 21.16
CA ASN A 254 3.66 1.97 22.23
C ASN A 254 2.91 3.31 22.10
N GLU A 255 2.42 3.59 20.88
CA GLU A 255 1.66 4.81 20.54
C GLU A 255 2.43 6.13 20.75
N LYS A 256 3.75 6.07 20.85
CA LYS A 256 4.64 7.23 20.90
C LYS A 256 5.64 7.18 19.76
N SER A 257 5.91 8.34 19.17
CA SER A 257 7.10 8.52 18.35
C SER A 257 8.31 8.67 19.26
N TYR A 258 9.39 7.95 18.97
CA TYR A 258 10.70 8.07 19.60
C TYR A 258 11.63 8.73 18.60
N LEU A 259 12.08 9.94 18.91
CA LEU A 259 12.97 10.73 18.08
C LEU A 259 14.32 10.76 18.78
N CYS A 260 15.30 10.05 18.23
CA CYS A 260 16.61 9.93 18.84
C CYS A 260 17.65 10.70 18.04
N PHE A 261 18.56 11.31 18.79
CA PHE A 261 19.73 12.05 18.32
C PHE A 261 19.39 13.40 17.68
N SER A 262 20.33 14.33 17.81
CA SER A 262 20.10 15.74 17.46
C SER A 262 21.41 16.47 17.16
N THR A 263 21.30 17.67 16.63
CA THR A 263 22.42 18.52 16.20
C THR A 263 23.12 19.20 17.37
N SER A 264 22.44 19.31 18.52
CA SER A 264 22.95 20.06 19.65
C SER A 264 24.04 19.27 20.38
N VAL A 265 25.21 19.90 20.58
CA VAL A 265 26.37 19.28 21.25
C VAL A 265 26.04 18.77 22.66
N SER A 266 25.02 19.32 23.34
CA SER A 266 24.57 18.82 24.64
C SER A 266 23.43 17.79 24.57
N LYS A 267 22.78 17.63 23.41
CA LYS A 267 21.58 16.79 23.22
C LYS A 267 21.73 15.71 22.15
N TRP A 268 22.87 15.63 21.44
CA TRP A 268 23.07 14.74 20.30
C TRP A 268 22.92 13.25 20.62
N ALA A 269 23.15 12.85 21.87
CA ALA A 269 23.09 11.45 22.31
C ALA A 269 21.77 11.10 23.02
N ARG A 270 20.76 11.96 22.96
CA ARG A 270 19.49 11.82 23.71
C ARG A 270 18.32 11.53 22.78
N CYS A 271 17.21 11.10 23.36
CA CYS A 271 15.94 10.96 22.66
C CYS A 271 14.85 11.79 23.33
N GLU A 272 13.80 12.10 22.58
CA GLU A 272 12.52 12.57 23.11
C GLU A 272 11.38 11.74 22.52
N THR A 273 10.26 11.70 23.22
CA THR A 273 9.03 11.10 22.72
C THR A 273 7.96 12.13 22.46
N PHE A 274 7.09 11.84 21.49
CA PHE A 274 5.86 12.58 21.28
C PHE A 274 4.69 11.61 21.06
N ASP A 275 3.60 11.79 21.82
CA ASP A 275 2.41 10.92 21.83
C ASP A 275 1.19 11.53 21.09
N GLY A 276 1.42 12.60 20.34
CA GLY A 276 0.38 13.41 19.70
C GLY A 276 -0.02 14.66 20.51
N GLU A 277 0.34 14.73 21.79
CA GLU A 277 -0.02 15.85 22.68
C GLU A 277 1.16 16.33 23.52
N THR A 278 1.90 15.40 24.12
CA THR A 278 2.97 15.67 25.08
C THR A 278 4.33 15.31 24.52
N VAL A 279 5.33 16.14 24.82
CA VAL A 279 6.74 15.89 24.51
C VAL A 279 7.46 15.57 25.82
N GLU A 280 8.20 14.47 25.84
CA GLU A 280 8.97 14.03 27.01
C GLU A 280 10.41 13.72 26.60
N VAL A 281 11.39 14.27 27.31
CA VAL A 281 12.80 13.93 27.09
C VAL A 281 13.11 12.62 27.81
N ILE A 282 13.73 11.68 27.10
CA ILE A 282 14.15 10.40 27.66
C ILE A 282 15.56 10.54 28.22
N GLU A 283 15.74 10.09 29.45
CA GLU A 283 17.04 10.01 30.11
C GLU A 283 17.90 8.86 29.55
N GLY A 284 19.21 8.98 29.71
CA GLY A 284 20.19 8.08 29.11
C GLY A 284 20.81 8.67 27.86
N ARG A 285 22.13 8.58 27.78
CA ARG A 285 22.91 9.05 26.64
C ARG A 285 23.51 7.86 25.93
N SER A 286 23.48 7.88 24.60
CA SER A 286 24.20 6.94 23.77
C SER A 286 25.70 7.24 23.86
N ASP A 287 26.51 6.18 23.79
CA ASP A 287 27.97 6.29 23.82
C ASP A 287 28.54 6.56 22.40
N TYR A 288 27.73 6.35 21.35
CA TYR A 288 28.15 6.45 19.95
C TYR A 288 27.32 7.45 19.14
N GLY A 289 27.97 8.19 18.24
CA GLY A 289 27.25 9.04 17.29
C GLY A 289 26.51 8.19 16.25
N HIS A 290 25.22 8.46 16.09
CA HIS A 290 24.34 7.82 15.09
C HIS A 290 23.88 8.81 14.01
N TYR A 291 24.79 9.67 13.57
CA TYR A 291 24.50 10.65 12.52
C TYR A 291 24.28 9.96 11.18
N PHE A 292 23.16 10.21 10.49
CA PHE A 292 22.66 9.35 9.40
C PHE A 292 22.51 7.86 9.76
N GLY A 293 22.46 7.54 11.06
CA GLY A 293 22.19 6.19 11.54
C GLY A 293 20.72 5.82 11.37
N SER A 294 20.38 4.66 11.89
CA SER A 294 19.06 4.07 11.78
C SER A 294 18.54 3.64 13.16
N LEU A 295 17.23 3.71 13.36
CA LEU A 295 16.55 3.36 14.62
C LEU A 295 15.40 2.38 14.35
N GLY A 296 15.41 1.25 15.05
CA GLY A 296 14.33 0.26 15.06
C GLY A 296 13.96 -0.17 16.47
N HIS A 297 12.91 -0.98 16.62
CA HIS A 297 12.56 -1.54 17.91
C HIS A 297 12.21 -3.03 17.87
N PHE A 298 12.51 -3.73 18.95
CA PHE A 298 12.18 -5.14 19.16
C PHE A 298 11.94 -5.39 20.65
N GLU A 299 10.87 -6.12 21.00
CA GLU A 299 10.51 -6.46 22.40
C GLU A 299 10.55 -5.27 23.39
N ASN A 300 10.01 -4.11 23.00
CA ASN A 300 10.04 -2.86 23.80
C ASN A 300 11.44 -2.30 24.10
N GLU A 301 12.45 -2.68 23.34
CA GLU A 301 13.78 -2.06 23.34
C GLU A 301 14.00 -1.30 22.03
N LEU A 302 14.70 -0.17 22.13
CA LEU A 302 15.17 0.60 20.99
C LEU A 302 16.55 0.08 20.57
N TYR A 303 16.79 0.03 19.26
CA TYR A 303 18.05 -0.38 18.66
C TYR A 303 18.51 0.71 17.71
N ALA A 304 19.63 1.36 18.04
CA ALA A 304 20.28 2.34 17.18
C ALA A 304 21.52 1.72 16.55
N PHE A 305 21.72 1.94 15.26
CA PHE A 305 22.84 1.34 14.55
C PHE A 305 23.30 2.16 13.34
N GLY A 306 24.55 1.97 12.97
CA GLY A 306 25.15 2.67 11.85
C GLY A 306 25.36 4.17 12.11
N GLY A 307 25.72 4.88 11.05
CA GLY A 307 25.95 6.32 11.05
C GLY A 307 27.39 6.73 11.36
N TRP A 308 27.59 8.04 11.51
CA TRP A 308 28.87 8.66 11.78
C TRP A 308 28.98 9.14 13.23
N ASN A 309 30.19 9.05 13.75
CA ASN A 309 30.55 9.68 15.00
C ASN A 309 31.20 11.05 14.76
N TYR A 310 30.49 12.14 15.11
CA TYR A 310 31.02 13.51 14.95
C TYR A 310 32.27 13.77 15.81
N SER A 311 32.43 13.05 16.92
CA SER A 311 33.59 13.18 17.82
C SER A 311 34.83 12.46 17.31
N SER A 312 34.68 11.52 16.38
CA SER A 312 35.78 10.81 15.71
C SER A 312 35.32 10.36 14.32
N PRO A 313 35.54 11.17 13.27
CA PRO A 313 35.08 10.87 11.90
C PRO A 313 35.70 9.61 11.27
N GLN A 314 36.71 9.00 11.91
CA GLN A 314 37.29 7.71 11.51
C GLN A 314 36.64 6.50 12.21
N ALA A 315 35.64 6.72 13.07
CA ALA A 315 34.82 5.69 13.70
C ALA A 315 33.42 5.66 13.06
N SER A 316 33.37 5.60 11.73
CA SER A 316 32.18 5.13 11.03
C SER A 316 32.00 3.65 11.38
N THR A 317 30.86 3.31 11.96
CA THR A 317 30.69 1.99 12.58
C THR A 317 29.44 1.31 12.08
N ASN A 318 29.49 -0.01 12.06
CA ASN A 318 28.32 -0.86 12.02
C ASN A 318 27.84 -1.17 13.45
N TYR A 319 28.30 -0.44 14.47
CA TYR A 319 27.94 -0.71 15.86
C TYR A 319 26.45 -0.51 16.08
N MET A 320 25.96 -1.30 17.01
CA MET A 320 24.60 -1.26 17.50
C MET A 320 24.62 -1.03 19.00
N GLU A 321 23.84 -0.06 19.43
CA GLU A 321 23.45 0.08 20.81
C GLU A 321 21.99 -0.30 20.95
N LYS A 322 21.65 -0.83 22.13
CA LYS A 322 20.25 -0.99 22.50
C LYS A 322 19.94 -0.26 23.79
N LYS A 323 18.67 0.05 23.98
CA LYS A 323 18.18 0.75 25.16
C LYS A 323 16.78 0.26 25.52
N SER A 324 16.60 -0.13 26.78
CA SER A 324 15.26 -0.27 27.35
C SER A 324 14.63 1.11 27.58
N LEU A 325 13.30 1.20 27.52
CA LEU A 325 12.59 2.48 27.56
C LEU A 325 12.96 3.37 28.76
N THR A 326 13.25 2.76 29.91
CA THR A 326 13.64 3.46 31.15
C THR A 326 15.13 3.34 31.50
N GLY A 327 15.89 2.51 30.79
CA GLY A 327 17.30 2.26 31.06
C GLY A 327 18.25 3.20 30.32
N SER A 328 19.55 2.91 30.43
CA SER A 328 20.60 3.56 29.63
C SER A 328 20.84 2.80 28.33
N TRP A 329 21.56 3.43 27.40
CA TRP A 329 22.09 2.73 26.23
C TRP A 329 23.18 1.74 26.67
N GLU A 330 23.23 0.60 26.00
CA GLU A 330 24.26 -0.41 26.16
C GLU A 330 24.70 -0.95 24.81
N GLU A 331 25.97 -1.35 24.72
CA GLU A 331 26.52 -1.99 23.53
C GLU A 331 25.81 -3.33 23.29
N PHE A 332 25.31 -3.52 22.07
CA PHE A 332 24.61 -4.74 21.69
C PHE A 332 25.41 -5.62 20.73
N GLY A 333 26.03 -5.00 19.72
CA GLY A 333 26.78 -5.74 18.70
C GLY A 333 27.00 -4.93 17.44
N THR A 334 26.93 -5.60 16.29
CA THR A 334 27.13 -4.97 14.98
C THR A 334 26.08 -5.39 13.97
N PHE A 335 25.77 -4.47 13.04
CA PHE A 335 24.99 -4.76 11.84
C PHE A 335 25.79 -5.70 10.91
N PRO A 336 25.15 -6.63 10.17
CA PRO A 336 25.81 -7.64 9.33
C PRO A 336 26.34 -7.10 8.00
N SER A 337 27.04 -5.98 8.08
CA SER A 337 27.85 -5.41 7.01
C SER A 337 29.29 -5.39 7.49
N GLU A 338 30.23 -5.80 6.64
CA GLU A 338 31.67 -5.70 6.92
C GLU A 338 32.17 -4.24 6.92
N VAL A 339 31.34 -3.32 6.45
CA VAL A 339 31.59 -1.89 6.35
C VAL A 339 30.51 -1.10 7.09
N PHE A 340 30.82 0.15 7.43
CA PHE A 340 29.84 1.07 8.02
C PHE A 340 28.59 1.19 7.14
N ILE A 341 27.44 1.48 7.76
CA ILE A 341 26.17 1.70 7.09
C ILE A 341 25.56 3.03 7.53
N GLU A 342 25.02 3.79 6.60
CA GLU A 342 24.24 5.01 6.87
C GLU A 342 23.01 5.09 5.97
N ARG A 343 22.05 5.96 6.33
CA ARG A 343 20.88 6.30 5.51
C ARG A 343 20.08 5.06 5.06
N ALA A 344 20.09 4.01 5.87
CA ALA A 344 19.30 2.83 5.60
C ALA A 344 17.84 3.11 5.99
N ALA A 345 16.90 2.63 5.18
CA ALA A 345 15.50 2.72 5.54
C ALA A 345 15.19 1.63 6.58
N THR A 346 14.65 2.05 7.73
CA THR A 346 14.20 1.14 8.78
C THR A 346 12.68 1.04 8.76
N VAL A 347 12.15 -0.17 8.67
CA VAL A 347 10.70 -0.41 8.58
C VAL A 347 10.29 -1.41 9.65
N GLN A 348 9.39 -1.00 10.54
CA GLN A 348 8.86 -1.90 11.57
C GLN A 348 7.93 -2.95 10.93
N VAL A 349 8.07 -4.21 11.37
CA VAL A 349 7.24 -5.35 10.97
C VAL A 349 6.79 -6.14 12.22
N PRO A 350 5.77 -7.01 12.15
CA PRO A 350 5.28 -7.71 13.34
C PRO A 350 6.34 -8.51 14.10
N GLN A 351 7.31 -9.11 13.39
CA GLN A 351 8.37 -9.90 14.00
C GLN A 351 9.60 -9.09 14.48
N GLY A 352 9.66 -7.78 14.23
CA GLY A 352 10.84 -6.94 14.51
C GLY A 352 10.98 -5.82 13.50
N PHE A 353 12.17 -5.56 12.96
CA PHE A 353 12.32 -4.48 11.97
C PHE A 353 13.20 -4.89 10.78
N LEU A 354 12.85 -4.36 9.62
CA LEU A 354 13.60 -4.49 8.38
C LEU A 354 14.56 -3.32 8.22
N VAL A 355 15.72 -3.61 7.64
CA VAL A 355 16.70 -2.64 7.16
C VAL A 355 16.84 -2.83 5.66
N ILE A 356 16.46 -1.82 4.90
CA ILE A 356 16.39 -1.86 3.44
C ILE A 356 17.45 -0.92 2.88
N GLY A 357 18.43 -1.50 2.20
CA GLY A 357 19.49 -0.76 1.53
C GLY A 357 20.39 0.02 2.48
N GLY A 358 20.73 1.26 2.12
CA GLY A 358 21.69 2.11 2.83
C GLY A 358 22.94 2.41 2.00
N LEU A 359 23.78 3.32 2.49
CA LEU A 359 25.08 3.65 1.91
C LEU A 359 26.20 3.09 2.78
N THR A 360 27.27 2.69 2.11
CA THR A 360 28.50 2.18 2.69
C THR A 360 29.70 2.79 1.96
N ASP A 361 30.92 2.61 2.47
CA ASP A 361 32.16 2.96 1.75
C ASP A 361 32.24 2.31 0.35
N ALA A 362 31.65 1.13 0.20
CA ALA A 362 31.64 0.38 -1.06
C ALA A 362 30.51 0.79 -2.02
N GLY A 363 29.68 1.77 -1.64
CA GLY A 363 28.51 2.24 -2.39
C GLY A 363 27.19 1.81 -1.77
N THR A 364 26.14 1.77 -2.59
CA THR A 364 24.77 1.47 -2.14
C THR A 364 24.59 -0.01 -1.82
N LEU A 365 24.07 -0.28 -0.63
CA LEU A 365 23.70 -1.63 -0.22
C LEU A 365 22.38 -2.03 -0.90
N SER A 366 22.35 -3.24 -1.48
CA SER A 366 21.14 -3.79 -2.11
C SER A 366 20.49 -4.88 -1.26
N SER A 367 21.04 -5.25 -0.12
CA SER A 367 20.44 -6.28 0.74
C SER A 367 19.29 -5.73 1.57
N ILE A 368 18.34 -6.63 1.88
CA ILE A 368 17.31 -6.41 2.90
C ILE A 368 17.60 -7.37 4.05
N TRP A 369 17.61 -6.84 5.27
CA TRP A 369 17.86 -7.57 6.50
C TRP A 369 16.68 -7.44 7.44
N LEU A 370 16.34 -8.52 8.13
CA LEU A 370 15.40 -8.55 9.23
C LEU A 370 16.17 -8.69 10.55
N PHE A 371 15.78 -7.89 11.54
CA PHE A 371 16.15 -8.10 12.93
C PHE A 371 14.94 -8.62 13.72
N ASP A 372 15.05 -9.83 14.27
CA ASP A 372 14.04 -10.48 15.12
C ASP A 372 14.64 -10.92 16.47
N GLY A 373 15.59 -10.11 16.99
CA GLY A 373 16.51 -10.47 18.07
C GLY A 373 17.87 -10.98 17.57
N LYS A 374 17.93 -11.36 16.29
CA LYS A 374 19.16 -11.62 15.53
C LYS A 374 18.98 -11.16 14.09
N TRP A 375 20.08 -11.06 13.35
CA TRP A 375 20.03 -10.66 11.96
C TRP A 375 19.81 -11.83 11.00
N VAL A 376 18.88 -11.65 10.07
CA VAL A 376 18.62 -12.57 8.96
C VAL A 376 18.56 -11.80 7.65
N ARG A 377 19.36 -12.19 6.67
CA ARG A 377 19.25 -11.62 5.32
C ARG A 377 18.01 -12.21 4.63
N THR A 378 17.06 -11.37 4.26
CA THR A 378 15.77 -11.83 3.72
C THR A 378 15.69 -11.73 2.20
N ALA A 379 16.27 -10.68 1.62
CA ALA A 379 16.17 -10.44 0.18
C ALA A 379 17.31 -9.55 -0.35
N ARG A 380 17.23 -9.26 -1.65
CA ARG A 380 18.06 -8.28 -2.36
C ARG A 380 17.17 -7.44 -3.27
N ILE A 381 17.42 -6.14 -3.28
CA ILE A 381 16.85 -5.16 -4.20
C ILE A 381 17.51 -5.39 -5.57
N TYR A 382 16.68 -5.70 -6.56
CA TYR A 382 17.07 -5.73 -7.96
C TYR A 382 16.42 -4.51 -8.62
N CYS A 383 17.22 -3.53 -9.03
CA CYS A 383 16.74 -2.52 -9.95
C CYS A 383 16.73 -3.16 -11.35
N LEU A 384 15.57 -3.19 -12.01
CA LEU A 384 15.43 -3.59 -13.41
C LEU A 384 15.89 -2.48 -14.35
#